data_AF-A0A7C1Z4X5-F1
#
_entry.id   AF-A0A7C1Z4X5-F1
#
_cell.length_a   1.000
_cell.length_b   1.000
_cell.length_c   1.000
_cell.angle_alpha   90.00
_cell.angle_beta   90.00
_cell.angle_gamma   90.00
#
_symmetry.space_group_name_H-M   'P 1'
#
loop_
_entity.id
_entity.type
_entity.pdbx_description
1 polymer ?
#
loop_
_entity_poly.entity_id
_entity_poly.type
_entity_poly.pdbx_seq_one_letter_code
_entity_poly.pdbx_strand_id
1 'polypeptide(L)' 'MMEIALKEYLDNKISLGKAAENAGISIWEMLDELKRRNITLNYKISEAELEIEKILRKHKKI' A
#
# COMPACT_ATOMS: atom_id res chain seq x y z
N MET A 1 0.09 18.70 -1.02
CA MET A 1 -0.73 17.48 -0.82
C MET A 1 0.12 16.21 -0.87
N MET A 2 0.88 15.96 -1.96
CA MET A 2 1.73 14.77 -2.11
C MET A 2 2.67 14.50 -0.92
N GLU A 3 3.47 15.49 -0.50
CA GLU A 3 4.44 15.30 0.60
C GLU A 3 3.78 14.90 1.93
N ILE A 4 2.59 15.45 2.22
CA ILE A 4 1.84 15.14 3.44
C ILE A 4 1.28 13.71 3.35
N ALA A 5 0.63 13.37 2.23
CA ALA A 5 0.08 12.04 2.01
C ALA A 5 1.16 10.95 2.06
N LEU A 6 2.32 11.23 1.46
CA LEU A 6 3.47 10.33 1.47
C LEU A 6 4.05 10.17 2.88
N LYS A 7 4.18 11.26 3.63
CA LYS A 7 4.62 11.21 5.03
C LYS A 7 3.66 10.39 5.89
N GLU A 8 2.35 10.57 5.73
CA GLU A 8 1.35 9.81 6.48
C GLU A 8 1.36 8.32 6.14
N TYR A 9 1.59 7.98 4.86
CA TYR A 9 1.79 6.60 4.42
C TYR A 9 3.05 5.99 5.05
N LEU A 10 4.19 6.69 4.95
CA LEU A 10 5.47 6.24 5.51
C LEU A 10 5.43 6.10 7.04
N ASP A 11 4.70 6.99 7.71
CA ASP A 11 4.43 6.93 9.16
C ASP A 11 3.42 5.81 9.53
N ASN A 12 2.95 4.99 8.57
CA ASN A 12 1.93 3.95 8.74
C ASN A 12 0.58 4.44 9.30
N LYS A 13 0.25 5.73 9.11
CA LYS A 13 -1.01 6.32 9.57
C LYS A 13 -2.17 6.04 8.63
N ILE A 14 -1.87 5.90 7.34
CA ILE A 14 -2.86 5.67 6.28
C ILE A 14 -2.35 4.62 5.29
N SER A 15 -3.27 3.97 4.58
CA SER A 15 -2.93 3.03 3.50
C SER A 15 -2.42 3.77 2.27
N LEU A 16 -1.72 3.05 1.37
CA LEU A 16 -1.27 3.59 0.08
C LEU A 16 -2.43 4.15 -0.75
N GLY A 17 -3.57 3.46 -0.77
CA GLY A 17 -4.76 3.91 -1.47
C GLY A 17 -5.33 5.21 -0.89
N LYS A 18 -5.32 5.35 0.44
CA LYS A 18 -5.76 6.60 1.09
C LYS A 18 -4.78 7.75 0.85
N ALA A 19 -3.48 7.46 0.78
CA ALA A 19 -2.50 8.45 0.40
C ALA A 19 -2.71 8.94 -1.05
N ALA A 20 -3.02 8.03 -1.98
CA ALA A 20 -3.35 8.38 -3.36
C ALA A 20 -4.59 9.27 -3.44
N GLU A 21 -5.66 8.91 -2.71
CA GLU A 21 -6.88 9.71 -2.59
C GLU A 21 -6.58 11.12 -2.04
N ASN A 22 -5.82 11.22 -0.94
CA ASN A 22 -5.43 12.49 -0.31
C ASN A 22 -4.54 13.35 -1.23
N ALA A 23 -3.75 12.71 -2.10
CA ALA A 23 -2.91 13.37 -3.08
C ALA A 23 -3.65 13.72 -4.39
N GLY A 24 -4.89 13.24 -4.57
CA GLY A 24 -5.70 13.49 -5.77
C GLY A 24 -5.22 12.74 -7.01
N ILE A 25 -4.56 11.60 -6.82
CA ILE A 25 -4.01 10.77 -7.91
C ILE A 25 -4.51 9.32 -7.80
N SER A 26 -4.33 8.55 -8.86
CA SER A 26 -4.58 7.11 -8.83
C SER A 26 -3.56 6.36 -7.99
N ILE A 27 -3.90 5.15 -7.57
CA ILE A 27 -2.98 4.28 -6.82
C ILE A 27 -1.74 3.90 -7.65
N TRP A 28 -1.88 3.82 -8.97
CA TRP A 28 -0.77 3.53 -9.89
C TRP A 28 0.22 4.69 -9.95
N GLU A 29 -0.27 5.93 -10.03
CA GLU A 29 0.58 7.13 -9.97
C GLU A 29 1.29 7.24 -8.61
N MET A 30 0.64 6.81 -7.52
CA MET A 30 1.28 6.78 -6.21
C MET A 30 2.39 5.72 -6.15
N LEU A 31 2.19 4.54 -6.74
CA LEU A 31 3.22 3.51 -6.88
C LEU A 31 4.42 3.99 -7.70
N ASP A 32 4.16 4.70 -8.81
CA ASP A 32 5.20 5.31 -9.63
C ASP A 32 5.97 6.38 -8.84
N GLU A 33 5.28 7.17 -8.01
CA GLU A 33 5.91 8.17 -7.15
C GLU A 33 6.82 7.53 -6.09
N LEU A 34 6.39 6.42 -5.47
CA LEU A 34 7.23 5.64 -4.56
C LEU A 34 8.49 5.13 -5.28
N LYS A 35 8.32 4.56 -6.47
CA LYS A 35 9.42 4.05 -7.29
C LYS A 35 10.39 5.17 -7.68
N ARG A 36 9.88 6.32 -8.13
CA ARG A 36 10.67 7.51 -8.51
C ARG A 36 11.50 8.02 -7.33
N ARG A 37 11.00 7.87 -6.11
CA ARG A 37 11.66 8.29 -4.86
C ARG A 37 12.53 7.19 -4.22
N ASN A 38 12.67 6.01 -4.85
CA ASN A 38 13.32 4.83 -4.27
C ASN A 38 12.76 4.42 -2.89
N ILE A 39 11.46 4.64 -2.67
CA ILE A 39 10.77 4.19 -1.47
C ILE A 39 10.25 2.78 -1.73
N THR A 40 10.73 1.81 -0.94
CA THR A 40 10.21 0.45 -0.98
C THR A 40 8.77 0.44 -0.45
N LEU A 41 7.90 -0.33 -1.10
CA LEU A 41 6.56 -0.58 -0.56
C LEU A 41 6.71 -1.11 0.86
N ASN A 42 6.08 -0.45 1.83
CA ASN A 42 6.01 -0.99 3.19
C ASN A 42 4.97 -2.11 3.23
N TYR A 43 5.29 -3.22 2.58
CA TYR A 43 4.47 -4.42 2.52
C TYR A 43 5.37 -5.61 2.79
N LYS A 44 5.23 -6.19 3.98
CA LYS A 44 6.01 -7.37 4.31
C LYS A 44 5.43 -8.56 3.57
N ILE A 45 6.29 -9.44 3.06
CA ILE A 45 5.87 -10.70 2.44
C ILE A 45 4.96 -11.50 3.37
N SER A 46 5.22 -11.47 4.68
CA SER A 46 4.37 -12.13 5.69
C SER A 46 2.93 -11.60 5.74
N GLU A 47 2.71 -10.31 5.42
CA GLU A 47 1.36 -9.74 5.33
C GLU A 47 0.65 -10.22 4.07
N ALA A 48 1.40 -10.38 2.96
CA ALA A 48 0.90 -11.00 1.74
C ALA A 48 0.47 -12.45 1.98
N GLU A 49 1.33 -13.22 2.63
CA GLU A 49 1.08 -14.62 2.96
C GLU A 49 -0.17 -14.77 3.83
N LEU A 50 -0.33 -13.94 4.86
CA LEU A 50 -1.48 -13.97 5.74
C LEU A 50 -2.80 -13.65 5.00
N GLU A 51 -2.80 -12.66 4.11
CA GLU A 51 -3.98 -12.32 3.31
C GLU A 51 -4.32 -13.43 2.31
N ILE A 52 -3.32 -14.02 1.66
CA ILE A 52 -3.51 -15.18 0.78
C ILE A 52 -4.08 -16.37 1.58
N GLU A 53 -3.54 -16.67 2.76
CA GLU A 53 -4.04 -17.76 3.61
C GLU A 53 -5.50 -17.54 4.01
N LYS A 54 -5.87 -16.32 4.43
CA LYS A 54 -7.27 -15.97 4.74
C LYS A 54 -8.20 -16.21 3.55
N ILE A 55 -7.78 -15.80 2.36
CA ILE A 55 -8.57 -15.99 1.13
C ILE A 55 -8.70 -17.47 0.80
N LEU A 56 -7.63 -18.25 0.91
CA LEU A 56 -7.64 -19.69 0.62
C LEU A 56 -8.54 -20.46 1.60
N ARG A 57 -8.47 -20.16 2.90
CA ARG A 57 -9.37 -20.70 3.94
C ARG A 57 -10.83 -20.36 3.67
N LYS A 58 -11.13 -19.10 3.31
CA LYS A 58 -12.49 -18.65 2.98
C LYS A 58 -13.10 -19.43 1.81
N HIS A 59 -12.27 -19.84 0.84
CA HIS A 59 -12.71 -20.60 -0.33
C HIS A 59 -12.50 -22.12 -0.20
N LYS A 60 -12.20 -22.62 1.01
CA LYS A 60 -11.96 -24.04 1.31
C LYS A 60 -10.94 -24.71 0.36
N LYS A 61 -9.93 -23.95 -0.04
CA LYS A 61 -8.83 -24.48 -0.88
C LYS A 61 -7.71 -25.13 -0.05
N ILE A 62 -7.73 -24.88 1.26
CA ILE A 62 -6.98 -25.50 2.35
C ILE A 62 -7.83 -25.42 3.63
#